data_AF-A0A9P1FX83-F1
#
_entry.id   AF-A0A9P1FX83-F1
#
_cell.length_a   1.000
_cell.length_b   1.000
_cell.length_c   1.000
_cell.angle_alpha   90.00
_cell.angle_beta   90.00
_cell.angle_gamma   90.00
#
_symmetry.space_group_name_H-M   'P 1'
#
loop_
_entity.id
_entity.type
_entity.pdbx_description
1 polymer ?
#
loop_
_entity_poly.entity_id
_entity_poly.type
_entity_poly.pdbx_seq_one_letter_code
_entity_poly.pdbx_strand_id
1 'polypeptide(L)'
;MKNPHVFPQFFPVSPVGKAHGFPGAEALFKAVPLEAVRLPLWVERPHLLQDALRPILEAVYAAPTGASACLVAQDLAQLWEALSQGGARQAVQSAGRTGLTTYQAKVQRATAGFALPLLSHALDQQRRFEGAEAAAKRGRGSATRAEEVAAWKEAVSVLQQGSTSLLNSLEGAEHLLQGLYASLREPLRSMFKELHGGWQKHGRYQGVT
;
A
#
# COMPACT_ATOMS: atom_id res chain seq x y z
N MET A 1 -23.84 49.93 10.52
CA MET A 1 -22.84 49.22 11.35
C MET A 1 -23.54 48.17 12.19
N LYS A 2 -23.30 46.88 11.91
CA LYS A 2 -23.35 45.75 12.87
C LYS A 2 -22.96 44.46 12.12
N ASN A 3 -21.91 43.81 12.64
CA ASN A 3 -21.32 42.54 12.19
C ASN A 3 -22.34 41.40 12.13
N PRO A 4 -22.26 40.49 11.14
CA PRO A 4 -22.70 39.11 11.33
C PRO A 4 -21.52 38.27 11.87
N HIS A 5 -21.65 37.81 13.11
CA HIS A 5 -20.86 36.68 13.59
C HIS A 5 -21.27 35.43 12.81
N VAL A 6 -20.39 34.97 11.93
CA VAL A 6 -20.47 33.64 11.31
C VAL A 6 -19.71 32.68 12.22
N PHE A 7 -20.42 31.93 13.05
CA PHE A 7 -19.89 30.70 13.65
C PHE A 7 -19.78 29.63 12.55
N PRO A 8 -18.64 28.93 12.39
CA PRO A 8 -18.60 27.75 11.55
C PRO A 8 -19.45 26.66 12.21
N GLN A 9 -20.40 26.13 11.44
CA GLN A 9 -21.21 24.98 11.82
C GLN A 9 -20.28 23.79 12.08
N PHE A 10 -20.32 23.30 13.32
CA PHE A 10 -19.80 22.00 13.69
C PHE A 10 -20.43 20.94 12.80
N PHE A 11 -19.62 20.26 11.99
CA PHE A 11 -20.05 19.01 11.37
C PHE A 11 -20.32 17.99 12.48
N PRO A 12 -21.51 17.37 12.54
CA PRO A 12 -21.77 16.32 13.51
C PRO A 12 -20.92 15.11 13.17
N VAL A 13 -20.06 14.72 14.11
CA VAL A 13 -19.43 13.39 14.13
C VAL A 13 -20.53 12.40 14.48
N SER A 14 -21.14 11.79 13.47
CA SER A 14 -22.07 10.68 13.69
C SER A 14 -21.29 9.35 13.82
N PRO A 15 -21.64 8.52 14.82
CA PRO A 15 -20.91 7.32 15.16
C PRO A 15 -21.39 6.11 14.34
N VAL A 16 -20.47 5.18 14.06
CA VAL A 16 -20.70 3.75 13.78
C VAL A 16 -21.87 3.43 12.82
N GLY A 17 -21.56 3.24 11.54
CA GLY A 17 -22.53 2.67 10.60
C GLY A 17 -21.98 2.44 9.20
N LYS A 18 -21.78 1.17 8.87
CA LYS A 18 -21.49 0.59 7.55
C LYS A 18 -20.02 0.64 7.11
N ALA A 19 -19.34 -0.48 7.36
CA ALA A 19 -18.29 -0.98 6.50
C ALA A 19 -18.83 -1.12 5.08
N HIS A 20 -18.56 -0.11 4.25
CA HIS A 20 -18.51 -0.25 2.81
C HIS A 20 -17.04 -0.03 2.44
N GLY A 21 -16.44 -1.06 1.84
CA GLY A 21 -15.08 -0.98 1.30
C GLY A 21 -14.93 0.28 0.47
N PHE A 22 -13.76 0.90 0.56
CA PHE A 22 -13.47 2.23 -0.02
C PHE A 22 -13.95 2.31 -1.48
N PRO A 23 -15.12 2.93 -1.78
CA PRO A 23 -15.73 2.84 -3.10
C PRO A 23 -14.96 3.58 -4.20
N GLY A 24 -13.91 4.32 -3.83
CA GLY A 24 -13.05 5.06 -4.75
C GLY A 24 -11.81 4.28 -5.23
N ALA A 25 -11.34 3.30 -4.46
CA ALA A 25 -10.08 2.61 -4.76
C ALA A 25 -10.24 1.60 -5.91
N GLU A 26 -11.34 0.86 -5.92
CA GLU A 26 -11.64 -0.10 -6.99
C GLU A 26 -11.92 0.61 -8.33
N ALA A 27 -12.54 1.80 -8.29
CA ALA A 27 -12.79 2.63 -9.47
C ALA A 27 -11.52 3.19 -10.11
N LEU A 28 -10.50 3.51 -9.30
CA LEU A 28 -9.20 4.01 -9.77
C LEU A 28 -8.48 3.01 -10.69
N PHE A 29 -8.64 1.70 -10.44
CA PHE A 29 -7.97 0.64 -11.19
C PHE A 29 -8.88 -0.10 -12.19
N LYS A 30 -10.22 -0.03 -12.06
CA LYS A 30 -11.17 -0.50 -13.09
C LYS A 30 -11.18 0.39 -14.34
N ALA A 31 -10.76 1.65 -14.23
CA ALA A 31 -10.64 2.58 -15.35
C ALA A 31 -9.34 2.39 -16.17
N VAL A 32 -8.84 1.15 -16.29
CA VAL A 32 -7.76 0.84 -17.24
C VAL A 32 -8.41 0.74 -18.63
N PRO A 33 -8.14 1.68 -19.55
CA PRO A 33 -8.71 1.61 -20.89
C PRO A 33 -8.27 0.32 -21.56
N LEU A 34 -9.22 -0.40 -22.17
CA LEU A 34 -8.92 -1.45 -23.13
C LEU A 34 -7.92 -0.87 -24.15
N GLU A 35 -6.78 -1.54 -24.25
CA GLU A 35 -5.56 -1.26 -25.01
C GLU A 35 -5.64 -0.19 -26.13
N ALA A 36 -4.73 0.79 -26.07
CA ALA A 36 -3.68 1.01 -27.09
C ALA A 36 -3.16 2.46 -27.20
N VAL A 37 -3.88 3.48 -26.70
CA VAL A 37 -3.52 4.88 -27.05
C VAL A 37 -3.09 5.76 -25.87
N ARG A 38 -3.61 5.54 -24.65
CA ARG A 38 -3.30 6.41 -23.50
C ARG A 38 -3.12 5.64 -22.21
N LEU A 39 -2.14 6.08 -21.41
CA LEU A 39 -1.96 5.60 -20.05
C LEU A 39 -3.15 6.08 -19.18
N PRO A 40 -3.51 5.35 -18.12
CA PRO A 40 -4.50 5.82 -17.16
C PRO A 40 -4.06 7.15 -16.55
N LEU A 41 -5.02 8.04 -16.26
CA LEU A 41 -4.72 9.37 -15.69
C LEU A 41 -3.91 9.30 -14.39
N TRP A 42 -4.05 8.23 -13.61
CA TRP A 42 -3.27 8.02 -12.40
C TRP A 42 -1.80 7.73 -12.67
N VAL A 43 -1.44 7.22 -13.86
CA VAL A 43 -0.04 7.01 -14.28
C VAL A 43 0.62 8.34 -14.67
N GLU A 44 -0.15 9.32 -15.13
CA GLU A 44 0.33 10.67 -15.38
C GLU A 44 0.48 11.48 -14.08
N ARG A 45 -0.26 11.10 -13.03
CA ARG A 45 -0.24 11.76 -11.71
C ARG A 45 -0.03 10.77 -10.56
N PRO A 46 1.09 10.03 -10.57
CA PRO A 46 1.34 8.95 -9.61
C PRO A 46 1.51 9.43 -8.16
N HIS A 47 1.81 10.73 -7.93
CA HIS A 47 1.78 11.33 -6.60
C HIS A 47 0.37 11.29 -5.95
N LEU A 48 -0.70 11.40 -6.75
CA LEU A 48 -2.07 11.31 -6.23
C LEU A 48 -2.39 9.91 -5.70
N LEU A 49 -1.77 8.87 -6.26
CA LEU A 49 -1.88 7.51 -5.73
C LEU A 49 -1.21 7.39 -4.37
N GLN A 50 -0.03 7.98 -4.21
CA GLN A 50 0.63 8.01 -2.90
C GLN A 50 -0.24 8.71 -1.85
N ASP A 51 -0.84 9.84 -2.19
CA ASP A 51 -1.71 10.60 -1.29
C ASP A 51 -3.00 9.84 -0.94
N ALA A 52 -3.51 9.00 -1.85
CA ALA A 52 -4.68 8.17 -1.61
C ALA A 52 -4.36 6.89 -0.81
N LEU A 53 -3.21 6.25 -1.06
CA LEU A 53 -2.87 4.95 -0.48
C LEU A 53 -2.33 5.06 0.95
N ARG A 54 -1.70 6.19 1.32
CA ARG A 54 -1.18 6.40 2.68
C ARG A 54 -2.29 6.38 3.75
N PRO A 55 -3.40 7.15 3.62
CA PRO A 55 -4.50 7.08 4.58
C PRO A 55 -5.15 5.70 4.66
N ILE A 56 -5.19 4.93 3.57
CA ILE A 56 -5.74 3.57 3.57
C ILE A 56 -4.86 2.65 4.42
N LEU A 57 -3.53 2.75 4.30
CA LEU A 57 -2.61 2.01 5.15
C LEU A 57 -2.78 2.38 6.63
N GLU A 58 -2.88 3.67 6.94
CA GLU A 58 -3.13 4.15 8.30
C GLU A 58 -4.45 3.61 8.85
N ALA A 59 -5.49 3.52 8.02
CA ALA A 59 -6.78 2.96 8.38
C ALA A 59 -6.71 1.46 8.74
N VAL A 60 -5.77 0.69 8.17
CA VAL A 60 -5.54 -0.71 8.60
C VAL A 60 -5.12 -0.76 10.06
N TYR A 61 -4.12 0.04 10.45
CA TYR A 61 -3.57 0.02 11.82
C TYR A 61 -4.46 0.74 12.85
N ALA A 62 -5.37 1.61 12.38
CA ALA A 62 -6.37 2.29 13.19
C ALA A 62 -7.73 1.55 13.26
N ALA A 63 -7.86 0.41 12.57
CA ALA A 63 -9.12 -0.32 12.50
C ALA A 63 -9.62 -0.77 13.90
N PRO A 64 -10.94 -0.79 14.13
CA PRO A 64 -11.51 -1.12 15.44
C PRO A 64 -11.50 -2.62 15.77
N THR A 65 -11.32 -3.48 14.76
CA THR A 65 -11.31 -4.95 14.87
C THR A 65 -10.34 -5.53 13.85
N GLY A 66 -9.81 -6.73 14.12
CA GLY A 66 -8.95 -7.44 13.18
C GLY A 66 -9.67 -7.75 11.87
N ALA A 67 -10.97 -8.08 11.90
CA ALA A 67 -11.76 -8.31 10.69
C ALA A 67 -11.85 -7.06 9.79
N SER A 68 -12.07 -5.89 10.38
CA SER A 68 -12.05 -4.62 9.63
C SER A 68 -10.65 -4.31 9.10
N ALA A 69 -9.61 -4.60 9.88
CA ALA A 69 -8.22 -4.43 9.44
C ALA A 69 -7.92 -5.32 8.23
N CYS A 70 -8.36 -6.59 8.24
CA CYS A 70 -8.19 -7.53 7.14
C CYS A 70 -8.84 -7.01 5.85
N LEU A 71 -10.08 -6.52 5.90
CA LEU A 71 -10.76 -6.00 4.71
C LEU A 71 -9.99 -4.84 4.08
N VAL A 72 -9.57 -3.86 4.89
CA VAL A 72 -8.81 -2.71 4.40
C VAL A 72 -7.42 -3.13 3.91
N ALA A 73 -6.79 -4.10 4.57
CA ALA A 73 -5.50 -4.64 4.16
C ALA A 73 -5.59 -5.38 2.81
N GLN A 74 -6.65 -6.15 2.59
CA GLN A 74 -6.91 -6.83 1.31
C GLN A 74 -7.12 -5.83 0.19
N ASP A 75 -7.97 -4.81 0.41
CA ASP A 75 -8.16 -3.73 -0.55
C ASP A 75 -6.82 -3.08 -0.90
N LEU A 76 -6.05 -2.66 0.12
CA LEU A 76 -4.76 -2.01 -0.10
C LEU A 76 -3.76 -2.90 -0.83
N ALA A 77 -3.67 -4.18 -0.46
CA ALA A 77 -2.78 -5.14 -1.10
C ALA A 77 -3.14 -5.33 -2.58
N GLN A 78 -4.43 -5.35 -2.93
CA GLN A 78 -4.87 -5.39 -4.32
C GLN A 78 -4.48 -4.12 -5.10
N LEU A 79 -4.55 -2.94 -4.48
CA LEU A 79 -4.12 -1.69 -5.12
C LEU A 79 -2.60 -1.68 -5.33
N TRP A 80 -1.83 -2.17 -4.37
CA TRP A 80 -0.38 -2.34 -4.51
C TRP A 80 -0.02 -3.37 -5.58
N GLU A 81 -0.77 -4.46 -5.70
CA GLU A 81 -0.61 -5.45 -6.78
C GLU A 81 -0.94 -4.84 -8.15
N ALA A 82 -2.02 -4.07 -8.25
CA ALA A 82 -2.37 -3.39 -9.49
C ALA A 82 -1.30 -2.36 -9.88
N LEU A 83 -0.73 -1.64 -8.90
CA LEU A 83 0.40 -0.74 -9.13
C LEU A 83 1.65 -1.52 -9.60
N SER A 84 1.96 -2.64 -8.94
CA SER A 84 3.16 -3.44 -9.21
C SER A 84 3.10 -4.10 -10.59
N GLN A 85 1.91 -4.52 -11.04
CA GLN A 85 1.70 -5.17 -12.34
C GLN A 85 1.39 -4.19 -13.48
N GLY A 86 1.17 -2.90 -13.17
CA GLY A 86 0.80 -1.88 -14.15
C GLY A 86 -0.66 -1.97 -14.63
N GLY A 87 -1.56 -2.48 -13.78
CA GLY A 87 -3.00 -2.63 -14.01
C GLY A 87 -3.52 -4.02 -13.60
N ALA A 88 -4.85 -4.17 -13.54
CA ALA A 88 -5.46 -5.47 -13.29
C ALA A 88 -5.17 -6.43 -14.44
N ARG A 89 -4.59 -7.62 -14.15
CA ARG A 89 -4.45 -8.72 -15.11
C ARG A 89 -5.82 -9.04 -15.72
N GLN A 90 -6.09 -8.60 -16.95
CA GLN A 90 -6.97 -9.38 -17.81
C GLN A 90 -6.18 -10.62 -18.21
N ALA A 91 -6.59 -11.77 -17.71
CA ALA A 91 -5.92 -13.07 -17.86
C ALA A 91 -5.76 -13.58 -19.30
N VAL A 92 -5.98 -12.74 -20.32
CA VAL A 92 -6.18 -13.15 -21.72
C VAL A 92 -4.98 -12.85 -22.63
N GLN A 93 -4.03 -12.00 -22.23
CA GLN A 93 -2.94 -11.59 -23.14
C GLN A 93 -1.54 -11.74 -22.54
N SER A 94 -1.16 -12.98 -22.21
CA SER A 94 0.23 -13.35 -21.93
C SER A 94 0.83 -14.05 -23.16
N ALA A 95 1.46 -13.29 -24.05
CA ALA A 95 2.33 -13.83 -25.10
C ALA A 95 3.63 -13.00 -25.17
N GLY A 96 4.60 -13.35 -24.33
CA GLY A 96 5.94 -12.77 -24.38
C GLY A 96 6.86 -13.33 -23.30
N ARG A 97 8.16 -13.43 -23.63
CA ARG A 97 9.24 -14.05 -22.81
C ARG A 97 9.46 -13.42 -21.42
N THR A 98 8.80 -12.32 -21.11
CA THR A 98 8.81 -11.61 -19.81
C THR A 98 7.43 -11.53 -19.14
N GLY A 99 6.37 -12.09 -19.76
CA GLY A 99 5.01 -12.13 -19.19
C GLY A 99 4.26 -10.80 -19.11
N LEU A 100 4.87 -9.67 -19.53
CA LEU A 100 4.28 -8.33 -19.49
C LEU A 100 4.08 -7.75 -20.89
N THR A 101 2.94 -7.08 -21.12
CA THR A 101 2.68 -6.35 -22.37
C THR A 101 3.53 -5.07 -22.44
N THR A 102 3.77 -4.53 -23.65
CA THR A 102 4.46 -3.24 -23.83
C THR A 102 3.78 -2.09 -23.08
N TYR A 103 2.46 -2.18 -22.91
CA TYR A 103 1.67 -1.26 -22.11
C TYR A 103 1.99 -1.37 -20.62
N GLN A 104 1.99 -2.59 -20.06
CA GLN A 104 2.32 -2.82 -18.64
C GLN A 104 3.73 -2.36 -18.29
N ALA A 105 4.71 -2.63 -19.17
CA ALA A 105 6.08 -2.14 -18.98
C ALA A 105 6.16 -0.61 -18.95
N LYS A 106 5.33 0.09 -19.74
CA LYS A 106 5.25 1.57 -19.71
C LYS A 106 4.66 2.07 -18.40
N VAL A 107 3.59 1.45 -17.92
CA VAL A 107 2.97 1.81 -16.63
C VAL A 107 3.96 1.58 -15.49
N GLN A 108 4.57 0.39 -15.40
CA GLN A 108 5.55 0.07 -14.36
C GLN A 108 6.73 1.04 -14.33
N ARG A 109 7.30 1.42 -15.49
CA ARG A 109 8.38 2.41 -15.53
C ARG A 109 7.96 3.78 -14.99
N ALA A 110 6.71 4.19 -15.26
CA ALA A 110 6.19 5.45 -14.76
C ALA A 110 5.87 5.41 -13.26
N THR A 111 5.56 4.24 -12.70
CA THR A 111 5.10 4.09 -11.30
C THR A 111 6.14 3.49 -10.36
N ALA A 112 7.23 2.90 -10.85
CA ALA A 112 8.27 2.24 -10.04
C ALA A 112 8.84 3.17 -8.95
N GLY A 113 9.14 4.43 -9.29
CA GLY A 113 9.63 5.41 -8.30
C GLY A 113 8.67 5.66 -7.14
N PHE A 114 7.37 5.39 -7.31
CA PHE A 114 6.33 5.60 -6.31
C PHE A 114 6.15 4.41 -5.37
N ALA A 115 6.69 3.24 -5.71
CA ALA A 115 6.78 2.12 -4.77
C ALA A 115 7.67 2.47 -3.56
N LEU A 116 8.73 3.27 -3.75
CA LEU A 116 9.66 3.63 -2.67
C LEU A 116 9.00 4.41 -1.51
N PRO A 117 8.28 5.53 -1.75
CA PRO A 117 7.62 6.26 -0.67
C PRO A 117 6.47 5.46 -0.02
N LEU A 118 5.85 4.50 -0.73
CA LEU A 118 4.85 3.59 -0.18
C LEU A 118 5.49 2.54 0.74
N LEU A 119 6.58 1.90 0.30
CA LEU A 119 7.35 0.94 1.09
C LEU A 119 7.94 1.58 2.35
N SER A 120 8.52 2.77 2.22
CA SER A 120 9.05 3.53 3.36
C SER A 120 7.96 3.82 4.40
N HIS A 121 6.78 4.25 3.95
CA HIS A 121 5.65 4.51 4.83
C HIS A 121 5.09 3.22 5.47
N ALA A 122 5.03 2.12 4.70
CA ALA A 122 4.65 0.80 5.20
C ALA A 122 5.55 0.32 6.34
N LEU A 123 6.87 0.44 6.17
CA LEU A 123 7.83 0.09 7.22
C LEU A 123 7.68 0.98 8.46
N ASP A 124 7.44 2.28 8.30
CA ASP A 124 7.24 3.20 9.43
C ASP A 124 5.94 2.88 10.19
N GLN A 125 4.84 2.60 9.50
CA GLN A 125 3.59 2.19 10.14
C GLN A 125 3.72 0.83 10.84
N GLN A 126 4.35 -0.16 10.19
CA GLN A 126 4.62 -1.47 10.79
C GLN A 126 5.48 -1.35 12.05
N ARG A 127 6.45 -0.42 12.08
CA ARG A 127 7.28 -0.16 13.26
C ARG A 127 6.45 0.43 14.41
N ARG A 128 5.53 1.35 14.11
CA ARG A 128 4.65 1.99 15.12
C ARG A 128 3.56 1.05 15.61
N PHE A 129 3.30 -0.03 14.89
CA PHE A 129 2.32 -1.02 15.28
C PHE A 129 2.75 -1.75 16.55
N GLU A 130 1.94 -1.60 17.59
CA GLU A 130 2.12 -2.21 18.92
C GLU A 130 2.01 -3.75 18.94
N GLY A 131 1.61 -4.36 17.83
CA GLY A 131 1.47 -5.80 17.66
C GLY A 131 0.03 -6.29 17.80
N ALA A 132 -0.23 -7.48 17.24
CA ALA A 132 -1.57 -8.07 17.17
C ALA A 132 -2.21 -8.29 18.56
N GLU A 133 -1.42 -8.63 19.57
CA GLU A 133 -1.89 -8.83 20.95
C GLU A 133 -2.38 -7.53 21.60
N ALA A 134 -1.68 -6.42 21.37
CA ALA A 134 -2.09 -5.12 21.89
C ALA A 134 -3.28 -4.58 21.11
N ALA A 135 -3.29 -4.74 19.78
CA ALA A 135 -4.40 -4.35 18.93
C ALA A 135 -5.70 -5.11 19.27
N ALA A 136 -5.61 -6.41 19.55
CA ALA A 136 -6.75 -7.22 19.99
C ALA A 136 -7.32 -6.77 21.34
N LYS A 137 -6.51 -6.18 22.24
CA LYS A 137 -7.01 -5.60 23.50
C LYS A 137 -7.84 -4.33 23.28
N ARG A 138 -7.58 -3.59 22.20
CA ARG A 138 -8.36 -2.41 21.80
C ARG A 138 -9.68 -2.79 21.11
N GLY A 139 -9.78 -4.04 20.63
CA GLY A 139 -10.92 -4.56 19.87
C GLY A 139 -12.23 -4.42 20.62
N ARG A 140 -13.23 -3.82 19.96
CA ARG A 140 -14.61 -3.70 20.47
C ARG A 140 -15.57 -4.60 19.69
N GLY A 141 -15.20 -5.88 19.55
CA GLY A 141 -15.94 -6.89 18.79
C GLY A 141 -16.61 -7.94 19.67
N SER A 142 -17.51 -8.73 19.06
CA SER A 142 -18.11 -9.93 19.68
C SER A 142 -17.21 -11.17 19.59
N ALA A 143 -16.10 -11.07 18.86
CA ALA A 143 -15.14 -12.16 18.69
C ALA A 143 -14.32 -12.37 19.97
N THR A 144 -13.86 -13.61 20.16
CA THR A 144 -12.94 -13.93 21.25
C THR A 144 -11.59 -13.24 21.03
N ARG A 145 -10.84 -13.02 22.11
CA ARG A 145 -9.50 -12.40 22.02
C ARG A 145 -8.56 -13.19 21.09
N ALA A 146 -8.65 -14.51 21.08
CA ALA A 146 -7.81 -15.36 20.21
C ALA A 146 -8.13 -15.14 18.72
N GLU A 147 -9.42 -15.03 18.37
CA GLU A 147 -9.87 -14.73 17.01
C GLU A 147 -9.44 -13.33 16.57
N GLU A 148 -9.54 -12.32 17.44
CA GLU A 148 -9.07 -10.97 17.15
C GLU A 148 -7.55 -10.94 16.91
N VAL A 149 -6.76 -11.63 17.73
CA VAL A 149 -5.30 -11.74 17.50
C VAL A 149 -5.00 -12.42 16.17
N ALA A 150 -5.72 -13.49 15.83
CA ALA A 150 -5.54 -14.18 14.56
C ALA A 150 -5.86 -13.27 13.37
N ALA A 151 -6.97 -12.54 13.42
CA ALA A 151 -7.35 -11.60 12.38
C ALA A 151 -6.34 -10.45 12.23
N TRP A 152 -5.82 -9.89 13.32
CA TRP A 152 -4.76 -8.88 13.24
C TRP A 152 -3.46 -9.43 12.62
N LYS A 153 -3.09 -10.68 12.93
CA LYS A 153 -1.93 -11.33 12.29
C LYS A 153 -2.15 -11.53 10.79
N GLU A 154 -3.36 -11.92 10.40
CA GLU A 154 -3.74 -12.06 9.00
C GLU A 154 -3.65 -10.72 8.27
N ALA A 155 -4.22 -9.64 8.82
CA ALA A 155 -4.14 -8.30 8.23
C ALA A 155 -2.68 -7.86 7.98
N VAL A 156 -1.79 -8.09 8.95
CA VAL A 156 -0.36 -7.79 8.80
C VAL A 156 0.29 -8.67 7.74
N SER A 157 -0.08 -9.96 7.67
CA SER A 157 0.44 -10.88 6.66
C SER A 157 0.04 -10.45 5.24
N VAL A 158 -1.21 -10.02 5.04
CA VAL A 158 -1.70 -9.50 3.76
C VAL A 158 -0.93 -8.23 3.35
N LEU A 159 -0.68 -7.30 4.29
CA LEU A 159 0.13 -6.11 4.00
C LEU A 159 1.58 -6.45 3.63
N GLN A 160 2.17 -7.45 4.30
CA GLN A 160 3.51 -7.92 3.96
C GLN A 160 3.56 -8.48 2.55
N GLN A 161 2.57 -9.30 2.16
CA GLN A 161 2.47 -9.81 0.78
C GLN A 161 2.38 -8.68 -0.25
N GLY A 162 1.51 -7.70 -0.02
CA GLY A 162 1.41 -6.54 -0.92
C GLY A 162 2.70 -5.72 -0.99
N SER A 163 3.43 -5.59 0.13
CA SER A 163 4.75 -4.93 0.15
C SER A 163 5.80 -5.73 -0.64
N THR A 164 5.76 -7.06 -0.59
CA THR A 164 6.59 -7.92 -1.44
C THR A 164 6.29 -7.71 -2.92
N SER A 165 5.02 -7.55 -3.31
CA SER A 165 4.66 -7.26 -4.71
C SER A 165 5.21 -5.93 -5.19
N LEU A 166 5.17 -4.89 -4.35
CA LEU A 166 5.83 -3.61 -4.65
C LEU A 166 7.35 -3.78 -4.84
N LEU A 167 8.00 -4.56 -3.99
CA LEU A 167 9.44 -4.85 -4.11
C LEU A 167 9.75 -5.61 -5.41
N ASN A 168 8.95 -6.60 -5.78
CA ASN A 168 9.13 -7.35 -7.02
C ASN A 168 8.99 -6.47 -8.26
N SER A 169 8.15 -5.41 -8.21
CA SER A 169 8.06 -4.45 -9.33
C SER A 169 9.33 -3.60 -9.53
N LEU A 170 10.25 -3.61 -8.56
CA LEU A 170 11.53 -2.92 -8.60
C LEU A 170 12.69 -3.84 -9.03
N GLU A 171 12.40 -5.08 -9.41
CA GLU A 171 13.40 -5.99 -9.98
C GLU A 171 13.98 -5.38 -11.28
N GLY A 172 15.31 -5.29 -11.38
CA GLY A 172 16.00 -4.57 -12.46
C GLY A 172 16.09 -3.05 -12.29
N ALA A 173 15.62 -2.50 -11.16
CA ALA A 173 15.79 -1.11 -10.77
C ALA A 173 16.61 -1.00 -9.46
N GLU A 174 17.77 -1.64 -9.42
CA GLU A 174 18.61 -1.77 -8.21
C GLU A 174 19.03 -0.41 -7.65
N HIS A 175 19.24 0.59 -8.50
CA HIS A 175 19.56 1.97 -8.10
C HIS A 175 18.44 2.61 -7.26
N LEU A 176 17.16 2.30 -7.53
CA LEU A 176 16.01 2.77 -6.75
C LEU A 176 15.96 2.10 -5.38
N LEU A 177 16.17 0.78 -5.34
CA LEU A 177 16.23 0.01 -4.09
C LEU A 177 17.43 0.43 -3.22
N GLN A 178 18.59 0.71 -3.83
CA GLN A 178 19.76 1.28 -3.15
C GLN A 178 19.46 2.68 -2.60
N GLY A 179 18.81 3.53 -3.39
CA GLY A 179 18.38 4.87 -2.96
C GLY A 179 17.44 4.81 -1.77
N LEU A 180 16.45 3.91 -1.79
CA LEU A 180 15.57 3.67 -0.65
C LEU A 180 16.37 3.21 0.57
N TYR A 181 17.19 2.17 0.44
CA TYR A 181 18.01 1.67 1.54
C TYR A 181 18.91 2.75 2.19
N ALA A 182 19.56 3.57 1.36
CA ALA A 182 20.41 4.68 1.83
C ALA A 182 19.60 5.76 2.57
N SER A 183 18.38 6.04 2.11
CA SER A 183 17.48 7.04 2.71
C SER A 183 16.85 6.59 4.03
N LEU A 184 16.68 5.29 4.23
CA LEU A 184 16.13 4.74 5.48
C LEU A 184 17.12 4.97 6.63
N ARG A 185 16.60 5.16 7.84
CA ARG A 185 17.38 5.16 9.09
C ARG A 185 17.10 3.89 9.87
N GLU A 186 17.99 3.51 10.79
CA GLU A 186 17.65 2.44 11.73
C GLU A 186 16.44 2.85 12.59
N PRO A 187 15.50 1.93 12.88
CA PRO A 187 15.50 0.48 12.61
C PRO A 187 14.89 0.06 11.25
N LEU A 188 14.41 1.00 10.43
CA LEU A 188 13.69 0.71 9.18
C LEU A 188 14.57 -0.01 8.16
N ARG A 189 15.89 0.22 8.19
CA ARG A 189 16.85 -0.52 7.35
C ARG A 189 16.87 -2.02 7.66
N SER A 190 16.80 -2.41 8.94
CA SER A 190 16.74 -3.82 9.34
C SER A 190 15.45 -4.45 8.84
N MET A 191 14.32 -3.79 9.08
CA MET A 191 13.01 -4.27 8.64
C MET A 191 12.94 -4.41 7.11
N PHE A 192 13.53 -3.46 6.37
CA PHE A 192 13.63 -3.55 4.92
C PHE A 192 14.43 -4.77 4.46
N LYS A 193 15.55 -5.08 5.11
CA LYS A 193 16.37 -6.27 4.79
C LYS A 193 15.62 -7.57 5.06
N GLU A 194 14.86 -7.64 6.15
CA GLU A 194 14.04 -8.80 6.49
C GLU A 194 12.91 -9.00 5.48
N LEU A 195 12.22 -7.92 5.11
CA LEU A 195 11.16 -7.95 4.12
C LEU A 195 11.69 -8.33 2.72
N HIS A 196 12.84 -7.79 2.34
CA HIS A 196 13.53 -8.10 1.09
C HIS A 196 14.64 -9.14 1.34
N GLY A 197 14.26 -10.33 1.83
CA GLY A 197 15.12 -11.41 2.35
C GLY A 197 16.30 -11.91 1.49
N GLY A 198 16.54 -11.30 0.32
CA GLY A 198 17.68 -11.50 -0.57
C GLY A 198 18.53 -10.26 -0.86
N TRP A 199 18.26 -9.06 -0.30
CA TRP A 199 19.01 -7.83 -0.65
C TRP A 199 20.52 -8.01 -0.48
N GLN A 200 20.96 -8.65 0.60
CA GLN A 200 22.38 -8.93 0.84
C GLN A 200 22.97 -10.00 -0.10
N LYS A 201 22.16 -10.88 -0.69
CA LYS A 201 22.66 -11.93 -1.58
C LYS A 201 22.94 -11.43 -3.00
N HIS A 202 22.26 -10.36 -3.46
CA HIS A 202 22.34 -9.91 -4.87
C HIS A 202 22.76 -8.44 -5.03
N GLY A 203 22.70 -7.62 -3.97
CA GLY A 203 23.08 -6.20 -4.02
C GLY A 203 24.28 -5.92 -3.11
N ARG A 204 25.50 -5.84 -3.66
CA ARG A 204 26.60 -5.18 -2.96
C ARG A 204 26.23 -3.70 -2.84
N TYR A 205 26.00 -3.23 -1.62
CA TYR A 205 26.11 -1.79 -1.32
C TYR A 205 27.56 -1.39 -1.61
N GLN A 206 27.82 -0.83 -2.78
CA GLN A 206 29.06 -0.09 -3.02
C GLN A 206 28.78 1.31 -2.48
N GLY A 207 29.14 1.53 -1.22
CA GLY A 207 29.08 2.87 -0.64
C GLY A 207 29.84 3.83 -1.55
N VAL A 208 29.28 5.01 -1.76
CA VAL A 208 30.01 6.11 -2.41
C VAL A 208 31.19 6.47 -1.51
N THR A 209 32.39 6.08 -1.92
CA THR A 209 33.66 6.72 -1.54
C THR A 209 34.17 7.47 -2.76
#